data_AF-A0A150Q489-F1
#
_entry.id   AF-A0A150Q489-F1
#
_cell.length_a   1.000
_cell.length_b   1.000
_cell.length_c   1.000
_cell.angle_alpha   90.00
_cell.angle_beta   90.00
_cell.angle_gamma   90.00
#
_symmetry.space_group_name_H-M   'P 1'
#
loop_
_entity.id
_entity.type
_entity.pdbx_description
1 polymer ?
#
loop_
_entity_poly.entity_id
_entity_poly.type
_entity_poly.pdbx_seq_one_letter_code
_entity_poly.pdbx_strand_id
1 'polypeptide(L)'
;MAVVGVGFAVMFFARVEQPQEPAPRARQLSTQLDALCFVDANGDDAPDPVLWQDGKTRGRVVAIDGRSGQGLWSSQEFERPDALACPNGSTVLAGGGEEPKLRALDARTGQERWAASLPAVPDEVAGGEGCATVVMKDGAAMGIALSGGEATDCPTAPAPAAITGHFWERKKNPRVVQVGDVEVALTVPAEGPPRLTAEGRRGGASIWKKDLPARAPISGGRPDLFLVASGGAAVVLGVDVVGGTEPRIIALDPASGASRYEVPASYLGERLLVAKASGPYVYIVSGAAVSGAALRAIDPSTGGTVWRATPPAP
;
A
#
# COMPACT_ATOMS: atom_id res chain seq x y z
N MET A 1 -89.58 -8.77 27.78
CA MET A 1 -88.22 -9.34 27.67
C MET A 1 -87.65 -8.93 26.32
N ALA A 2 -86.64 -8.07 26.29
CA ALA A 2 -85.86 -7.74 25.11
C ALA A 2 -84.39 -7.72 25.54
N VAL A 3 -83.60 -8.62 24.97
CA VAL A 3 -82.19 -8.83 25.28
C VAL A 3 -81.37 -7.83 24.46
N VAL A 4 -80.63 -6.95 25.12
CA VAL A 4 -79.65 -6.05 24.49
C VAL A 4 -78.28 -6.69 24.64
N GLY A 5 -77.71 -7.17 23.54
CA GLY A 5 -76.34 -7.69 23.49
C GLY A 5 -75.33 -6.55 23.35
N VAL A 6 -74.40 -6.45 24.29
CA VAL A 6 -73.27 -5.52 24.24
C VAL A 6 -72.09 -6.24 23.57
N GLY A 7 -71.75 -5.84 22.34
CA GLY A 7 -70.54 -6.31 21.66
C GLY A 7 -69.33 -5.46 22.07
N PHE A 8 -68.32 -6.08 22.68
CA PHE A 8 -67.01 -5.46 22.91
C PHE A 8 -66.15 -5.62 21.64
N ALA A 9 -65.73 -4.49 21.05
CA ALA A 9 -64.70 -4.47 20.03
C ALA A 9 -63.32 -4.39 20.70
N VAL A 10 -62.50 -5.43 20.54
CA VAL A 10 -61.09 -5.43 20.96
C VAL A 10 -60.26 -4.87 19.80
N MET A 11 -59.72 -3.66 19.95
CA MET A 11 -58.75 -3.10 18.99
C MET A 11 -57.34 -3.62 19.31
N PHE A 12 -56.78 -4.39 18.38
CA PHE A 12 -55.37 -4.76 18.38
C PHE A 12 -54.55 -3.65 17.71
N PHE A 13 -53.69 -2.97 18.48
CA PHE A 13 -52.66 -2.12 17.91
C PHE A 13 -51.43 -2.98 17.60
N ALA A 14 -51.27 -3.38 16.34
CA ALA A 14 -50.00 -3.92 15.87
C ALA A 14 -48.97 -2.79 15.86
N ARG A 15 -47.96 -2.85 16.74
CA ARG A 15 -46.76 -2.03 16.61
C ARG A 15 -46.03 -2.49 15.35
N VAL A 16 -46.11 -1.68 14.30
CA VAL A 16 -45.24 -1.83 13.14
C VAL A 16 -43.85 -1.38 13.57
N GLU A 17 -42.96 -2.34 13.79
CA GLU A 17 -41.54 -2.07 13.97
C GLU A 17 -41.03 -1.36 12.70
N GLN A 18 -40.53 -0.13 12.87
CA GLN A 18 -39.96 0.60 11.74
C GLN A 18 -38.77 -0.21 11.20
N PRO A 19 -38.66 -0.41 9.88
CA PRO A 19 -37.50 -1.05 9.29
C PRO A 19 -36.25 -0.30 9.77
N GLN A 20 -35.37 -1.01 10.48
CA GLN A 20 -34.10 -0.45 10.92
C GLN A 20 -33.34 -0.04 9.66
N GLU A 21 -33.13 1.27 9.49
CA GLU A 21 -32.38 1.82 8.37
C GLU A 21 -31.02 1.12 8.32
N PRO A 22 -30.61 0.55 7.17
CA PRO A 22 -29.35 -0.17 7.09
C PRO A 22 -28.23 0.79 7.52
N ALA A 23 -27.37 0.33 8.43
CA ALA A 23 -26.25 1.12 8.90
C ALA A 23 -25.51 1.73 7.69
N PRO A 24 -25.16 3.03 7.73
CA PRO A 24 -24.46 3.67 6.64
C PRO A 24 -23.19 2.86 6.33
N ARG A 25 -22.99 2.52 5.05
CA ARG A 25 -21.80 1.77 4.62
C ARG A 25 -20.57 2.51 5.15
N ALA A 26 -19.74 1.80 5.93
CA ALA A 26 -18.50 2.36 6.44
C ALA A 26 -17.72 3.03 5.30
N ARG A 27 -17.35 4.30 5.50
CA ARG A 27 -16.56 5.06 4.52
C ARG A 27 -15.29 4.27 4.23
N GLN A 28 -14.94 4.09 2.96
CA GLN A 28 -13.75 3.35 2.59
C GLN A 28 -12.54 4.28 2.57
N LEU A 29 -11.37 3.76 2.93
CA LEU A 29 -10.12 4.49 2.77
C LEU A 29 -9.82 4.61 1.28
N SER A 30 -9.63 5.85 0.80
CA SER A 30 -9.23 6.17 -0.56
C SER A 30 -7.87 6.85 -0.57
N THR A 31 -6.99 6.44 -1.49
CA THR A 31 -5.73 7.11 -1.78
C THR A 31 -5.52 7.27 -3.28
N GLN A 32 -4.70 8.25 -3.66
CA GLN A 32 -4.28 8.49 -5.04
C GLN A 32 -2.76 8.44 -5.19
N LEU A 33 -2.04 8.25 -4.09
CA LEU A 33 -0.58 8.18 -4.05
C LEU A 33 -0.15 6.72 -3.85
N ASP A 34 1.07 6.44 -4.25
CA ASP A 34 1.67 5.10 -4.25
C ASP A 34 2.69 4.92 -3.10
N ALA A 35 2.64 5.82 -2.13
CA ALA A 35 3.45 5.78 -0.93
C ALA A 35 2.79 4.91 0.15
N LEU A 36 3.57 3.96 0.67
CA LEU A 36 3.17 3.04 1.72
C LEU A 36 4.41 2.70 2.55
N CYS A 37 4.35 2.90 3.86
CA CYS A 37 5.37 2.43 4.79
C CYS A 37 4.71 1.78 6.00
N PHE A 38 5.50 1.30 6.97
CA PHE A 38 5.00 0.53 8.10
C PHE A 38 5.65 1.01 9.39
N VAL A 39 4.86 1.03 10.46
CA VAL A 39 5.28 1.25 11.86
C VAL A 39 4.54 0.25 12.75
N ASP A 40 4.84 0.21 14.05
CA ASP A 40 3.96 -0.42 15.04
C ASP A 40 3.30 0.72 15.84
N ALA A 41 2.15 1.19 15.34
CA ALA A 41 1.51 2.40 15.87
C ALA A 41 0.79 2.11 17.19
N ASN A 42 0.16 0.93 17.31
CA ASN A 42 -0.61 0.54 18.50
C ASN A 42 0.22 -0.27 19.53
N GLY A 43 1.46 -0.65 19.23
CA GLY A 43 2.34 -1.38 20.15
C GLY A 43 2.06 -2.88 20.22
N ASP A 44 1.48 -3.46 19.18
CA ASP A 44 1.05 -4.85 19.16
C ASP A 44 2.01 -5.79 18.42
N ASP A 45 3.19 -5.29 18.05
CA ASP A 45 4.24 -5.95 17.26
C ASP A 45 3.79 -6.37 15.85
N ALA A 46 2.64 -5.89 15.35
CA ALA A 46 2.24 -6.05 13.97
C ALA A 46 2.59 -4.80 13.14
N PRO A 47 3.00 -4.98 11.87
CA PRO A 47 3.24 -3.85 11.00
C PRO A 47 1.93 -3.17 10.58
N ASP A 48 1.77 -1.94 11.03
CA ASP A 48 0.67 -1.04 10.70
C ASP A 48 1.02 -0.21 9.46
N PRO A 49 0.29 -0.39 8.34
CA PRO A 49 0.53 0.41 7.15
C PRO A 49 0.16 1.88 7.36
N VAL A 50 1.08 2.73 6.91
CA VAL A 50 0.95 4.19 6.89
C VAL A 50 0.93 4.66 5.44
N LEU A 51 -0.07 5.46 5.10
CA LEU A 51 -0.30 5.95 3.74
C LEU A 51 -1.02 7.30 3.74
N TRP A 52 -1.04 7.94 2.57
CA TRP A 52 -1.87 9.11 2.31
C TRP A 52 -3.33 8.73 2.10
N GLN A 53 -4.26 9.49 2.68
CA GLN A 53 -5.67 9.51 2.34
C GLN A 53 -5.97 10.71 1.41
N ASP A 54 -6.78 10.49 0.37
CA ASP A 54 -7.34 11.44 -0.61
C ASP A 54 -6.33 12.15 -1.56
N GLY A 55 -5.11 12.44 -1.12
CA GLY A 55 -3.85 12.52 -1.87
C GLY A 55 -3.66 13.49 -3.06
N LYS A 56 -4.70 14.06 -3.69
CA LYS A 56 -4.52 14.80 -4.97
C LYS A 56 -4.12 16.26 -4.80
N THR A 57 -4.81 16.95 -3.89
CA THR A 57 -4.61 18.40 -3.63
C THR A 57 -4.54 18.68 -2.14
N ARG A 58 -5.25 17.86 -1.37
CA ARG A 58 -5.21 17.77 0.08
C ARG A 58 -5.17 16.31 0.46
N GLY A 59 -4.56 16.01 1.59
CA GLY A 59 -4.55 14.66 2.14
C GLY A 59 -4.12 14.61 3.59
N ARG A 60 -4.38 13.49 4.22
CA ARG A 60 -3.93 13.19 5.59
C ARG A 60 -3.04 11.96 5.54
N VAL A 61 -2.05 11.90 6.40
CA VAL A 61 -1.38 10.64 6.69
C VAL A 61 -2.29 9.87 7.63
N VAL A 62 -2.50 8.59 7.35
CA VAL A 62 -3.25 7.69 8.22
C VAL A 62 -2.44 6.45 8.53
N ALA A 63 -2.57 5.94 9.75
CA ALA A 63 -2.14 4.58 10.11
C ALA A 63 -3.35 3.67 10.23
N ILE A 64 -3.20 2.46 9.72
CA ILE A 64 -4.22 1.41 9.75
C ILE A 64 -3.65 0.23 10.53
N ASP A 65 -4.45 -0.36 11.40
CA ASP A 65 -4.13 -1.58 12.14
C ASP A 65 -3.83 -2.72 11.15
N GLY A 66 -2.61 -3.26 11.22
CA GLY A 66 -2.12 -4.32 10.34
C GLY A 66 -2.85 -5.66 10.50
N ARG A 67 -3.52 -5.89 11.63
CA ARG A 67 -4.28 -7.12 11.91
C ARG A 67 -5.73 -7.02 11.48
N SER A 68 -6.35 -5.86 11.69
CA SER A 68 -7.81 -5.71 11.52
C SER A 68 -8.22 -4.89 10.28
N GLY A 69 -7.31 -4.06 9.74
CA GLY A 69 -7.64 -3.08 8.70
C GLY A 69 -8.40 -1.85 9.22
N GLN A 70 -8.54 -1.68 10.53
CA GLN A 70 -9.21 -0.51 11.12
C GLN A 70 -8.26 0.68 11.20
N GLY A 71 -8.78 1.89 11.02
CA GLY A 71 -7.94 3.09 11.13
C GLY A 71 -7.57 3.38 12.59
N LEU A 72 -6.28 3.59 12.85
CA LEU A 72 -5.75 3.88 14.18
C LEU A 72 -5.74 5.39 14.47
N TRP A 73 -5.17 6.17 13.56
CA TRP A 73 -5.08 7.62 13.69
C TRP A 73 -4.99 8.30 12.33
N SER A 74 -5.34 9.60 12.28
CA SER A 74 -5.12 10.47 11.13
C SER A 74 -4.38 11.75 11.54
N SER A 75 -3.48 12.21 10.68
CA SER A 75 -2.77 13.47 10.89
C SER A 75 -3.64 14.69 10.62
N GLN A 76 -3.09 15.87 10.91
CA GLN A 76 -3.57 17.12 10.31
C GLN A 76 -3.43 17.07 8.78
N GLU A 77 -4.19 17.90 8.09
CA GLU A 77 -4.19 17.98 6.63
C GLU A 77 -2.87 18.54 6.09
N PHE A 78 -2.46 18.01 4.95
CA PHE A 78 -1.36 18.46 4.12
C PHE A 78 -1.90 18.97 2.79
N GLU A 79 -1.28 20.04 2.29
CA GLU A 79 -1.53 20.54 0.94
C GLU A 79 -0.54 19.89 -0.03
N ARG A 80 -1.06 19.47 -1.20
CA ARG A 80 -0.30 18.77 -2.25
C ARG A 80 0.66 17.72 -1.69
N PRO A 81 0.13 16.68 -1.02
CA PRO A 81 0.96 15.64 -0.42
C PRO A 81 1.78 14.91 -1.49
N ASP A 82 2.99 14.51 -1.13
CA ASP A 82 3.92 13.88 -2.05
C ASP A 82 4.74 12.79 -1.32
N ALA A 83 5.84 13.19 -0.68
CA ALA A 83 6.75 12.29 0.03
C ALA A 83 6.12 11.74 1.32
N LEU A 84 6.34 10.44 1.56
CA LEU A 84 5.99 9.75 2.81
C LEU A 84 6.99 8.62 3.09
N ALA A 85 7.52 8.59 4.30
CA ALA A 85 8.44 7.55 4.76
C ALA A 85 8.30 7.26 6.26
N CYS A 86 8.66 6.04 6.66
CA CYS A 86 8.73 5.61 8.05
C CYS A 86 10.20 5.25 8.35
N PRO A 87 11.09 6.25 8.60
CA PRO A 87 12.52 6.00 8.76
C PRO A 87 12.86 5.14 9.98
N ASN A 88 11.99 5.09 10.98
CA ASN A 88 12.10 4.21 12.14
C ASN A 88 10.72 3.94 12.75
N GLY A 89 10.65 3.12 13.78
CA GLY A 89 9.37 2.75 14.43
C GLY A 89 8.69 3.86 15.22
N SER A 90 9.31 5.03 15.38
CA SER A 90 8.78 6.13 16.20
C SER A 90 8.36 7.36 15.39
N THR A 91 8.84 7.50 14.16
CA THR A 91 8.68 8.72 13.35
C THR A 91 8.15 8.38 11.96
N VAL A 92 7.14 9.12 11.52
CA VAL A 92 6.68 9.17 10.14
C VAL A 92 7.04 10.53 9.55
N LEU A 93 7.73 10.56 8.42
CA LEU A 93 8.05 11.77 7.68
C LEU A 93 7.08 11.93 6.52
N ALA A 94 6.46 13.11 6.40
CA ALA A 94 5.50 13.42 5.37
C ALA A 94 5.69 14.85 4.86
N GLY A 95 5.63 15.05 3.55
CA GLY A 95 5.90 16.36 2.95
C GLY A 95 5.27 16.57 1.59
N GLY A 96 5.31 17.81 1.13
CA GLY A 96 4.71 18.26 -0.11
C GLY A 96 4.54 19.78 -0.15
N GLY A 97 3.56 20.25 -0.90
CA GLY A 97 3.14 21.66 -0.92
C GLY A 97 3.81 22.54 -1.97
N GLU A 98 3.21 23.71 -2.23
CA GLU A 98 3.85 24.80 -2.98
C GLU A 98 4.90 25.53 -2.14
N GLU A 99 4.66 25.63 -0.83
CA GLU A 99 5.66 25.95 0.17
C GLU A 99 6.28 24.64 0.66
N PRO A 100 7.48 24.26 0.19
CA PRO A 100 8.02 22.94 0.45
C PRO A 100 8.27 22.75 1.95
N LYS A 101 7.58 21.80 2.54
CA LYS A 101 7.69 21.46 3.96
C LYS A 101 7.77 19.96 4.15
N LEU A 102 8.56 19.56 5.13
CA LEU A 102 8.56 18.21 5.69
C LEU A 102 8.10 18.27 7.14
N ARG A 103 7.20 17.39 7.52
CA ARG A 103 6.72 17.24 8.89
C ARG A 103 7.11 15.87 9.41
N ALA A 104 7.60 15.82 10.64
CA ALA A 104 7.68 14.58 11.39
C ALA A 104 6.43 14.41 12.24
N LEU A 105 5.81 13.26 12.11
CA LEU A 105 4.69 12.83 12.90
C LEU A 105 5.15 11.74 13.88
N ASP A 106 4.61 11.76 15.08
CA ASP A 106 4.69 10.66 16.02
C ASP A 106 3.98 9.43 15.44
N ALA A 107 4.68 8.30 15.33
CA ALA A 107 4.16 7.10 14.69
C ALA A 107 2.95 6.47 15.39
N ARG A 108 2.75 6.74 16.69
CA ARG A 108 1.65 6.17 17.49
C ARG A 108 0.40 7.03 17.47
N THR A 109 0.55 8.33 17.27
CA THR A 109 -0.55 9.30 17.42
C THR A 109 -0.85 10.10 16.16
N GLY A 110 0.07 10.14 15.19
CA GLY A 110 -0.03 10.99 14.01
C GLY A 110 0.15 12.48 14.28
N GLN A 111 0.50 12.87 15.51
CA GLN A 111 0.71 14.27 15.88
C GLN A 111 2.05 14.78 15.38
N GLU A 112 2.07 16.02 14.91
CA GLU A 112 3.31 16.68 14.48
C GLU A 112 4.26 16.86 15.67
N ARG A 113 5.50 16.39 15.51
CA ARG A 113 6.62 16.62 16.43
C ARG A 113 7.42 17.86 16.04
N TRP A 114 7.64 18.02 14.74
CA TRP A 114 8.33 19.18 14.16
C TRP A 114 7.97 19.34 12.68
N ALA A 115 8.25 20.53 12.15
CA ALA A 115 8.18 20.85 10.74
C ALA A 115 9.45 21.59 10.30
N ALA A 116 9.94 21.29 9.10
CA ALA A 116 11.09 21.92 8.47
C ALA A 116 10.72 22.44 7.09
N SER A 117 11.13 23.68 6.80
CA SER A 117 11.06 24.24 5.44
C SER A 117 12.16 23.62 4.58
N LEU A 118 11.81 23.22 3.37
CA LEU A 118 12.73 22.66 2.40
C LEU A 118 12.99 23.66 1.26
N PRO A 119 14.16 23.60 0.60
CA PRO A 119 14.44 24.48 -0.55
C PRO A 119 13.64 24.09 -1.80
N ALA A 120 13.17 22.85 -1.91
CA ALA A 120 12.32 22.36 -3.00
C ALA A 120 11.38 21.24 -2.51
N VAL A 121 10.38 20.91 -3.33
CA VAL A 121 9.34 19.90 -3.01
C VAL A 121 9.99 18.54 -2.77
N PRO A 122 9.76 17.89 -1.61
CA PRO A 122 10.28 16.57 -1.35
C PRO A 122 9.61 15.55 -2.27
N ASP A 123 10.42 14.70 -2.91
CA ASP A 123 9.98 13.61 -3.78
C ASP A 123 10.09 12.27 -3.03
N GLU A 124 11.24 12.03 -2.38
CA GLU A 124 11.53 10.77 -1.70
C GLU A 124 12.31 11.00 -0.41
N VAL A 125 12.12 10.10 0.56
CA VAL A 125 12.79 10.18 1.86
C VAL A 125 13.30 8.80 2.23
N ALA A 126 14.59 8.70 2.54
CA ALA A 126 15.25 7.48 2.97
C ALA A 126 15.82 7.64 4.38
N GLY A 127 15.42 6.76 5.30
CA GLY A 127 15.89 6.77 6.68
C GLY A 127 17.34 6.31 6.80
N GLY A 128 18.06 6.91 7.74
CA GLY A 128 19.32 6.44 8.29
C GLY A 128 19.24 6.35 9.82
N GLU A 129 20.38 6.14 10.48
CA GLU A 129 20.45 6.09 11.93
C GLU A 129 20.37 7.51 12.51
N GLY A 130 19.21 7.86 13.07
CA GLY A 130 18.97 9.19 13.68
C GLY A 130 18.77 10.34 12.69
N CYS A 131 18.86 10.08 11.38
CA CYS A 131 18.69 11.07 10.32
C CYS A 131 17.89 10.47 9.15
N ALA A 132 17.54 11.30 8.16
CA ALA A 132 17.03 10.86 6.88
C ALA A 132 17.62 11.69 5.74
N THR A 133 17.76 11.11 4.56
CA THR A 133 18.05 11.84 3.32
C THR A 133 16.73 12.13 2.61
N VAL A 134 16.50 13.41 2.31
CA VAL A 134 15.36 13.89 1.53
C VAL A 134 15.85 14.21 0.13
N VAL A 135 15.29 13.53 -0.87
CA VAL A 135 15.50 13.82 -2.30
C VAL A 135 14.34 14.68 -2.78
N MET A 136 14.67 15.79 -3.43
CA MET A 136 13.70 16.76 -3.93
C MET A 136 13.45 16.58 -5.43
N LYS A 137 12.35 17.14 -5.93
CA LYS A 137 11.95 17.02 -7.34
C LYS A 137 12.92 17.61 -8.36
N ASP A 138 13.75 18.55 -7.94
CA ASP A 138 14.83 19.13 -8.76
C ASP A 138 16.10 18.25 -8.79
N GLY A 139 16.09 17.12 -8.08
CA GLY A 139 17.21 16.19 -7.97
C GLY A 139 18.21 16.54 -6.86
N ALA A 140 18.06 17.68 -6.19
CA ALA A 140 18.88 17.98 -5.02
C ALA A 140 18.50 17.04 -3.86
N ALA A 141 19.45 16.81 -2.95
CA ALA A 141 19.23 16.02 -1.75
C ALA A 141 19.84 16.70 -0.53
N MET A 142 19.20 16.54 0.62
CA MET A 142 19.72 17.03 1.90
C MET A 142 19.45 16.02 3.01
N GLY A 143 20.36 15.93 3.98
CA GLY A 143 20.10 15.19 5.20
C GLY A 143 19.33 16.04 6.22
N ILE A 144 18.48 15.40 7.00
CA ILE A 144 17.66 16.00 8.05
C ILE A 144 17.72 15.14 9.31
N ALA A 145 17.89 15.76 10.47
CA ALA A 145 17.92 15.06 11.75
C ALA A 145 16.49 14.66 12.16
N LEU A 146 16.31 13.41 12.61
CA LEU A 146 14.99 12.94 13.03
C LEU A 146 14.53 13.54 14.37
N SER A 147 15.47 14.05 15.18
CA SER A 147 15.22 14.66 16.48
C SER A 147 14.47 15.99 16.38
N GLY A 148 14.79 16.84 15.40
CA GLY A 148 14.30 18.21 15.37
C GLY A 148 14.09 18.83 13.98
N GLY A 149 14.41 18.12 12.89
CA GLY A 149 14.21 18.63 11.54
C GLY A 149 15.32 19.57 11.05
N GLU A 150 16.41 19.73 11.80
CA GLU A 150 17.58 20.49 11.38
C GLU A 150 18.34 19.79 10.24
N ALA A 151 18.91 20.57 9.33
CA ALA A 151 19.78 20.04 8.28
C ALA A 151 21.03 19.40 8.91
N THR A 152 21.38 18.20 8.44
CA THR A 152 22.54 17.44 8.92
C THR A 152 23.11 16.60 7.79
N ASP A 153 24.36 16.15 7.91
CA ASP A 153 24.86 15.06 7.09
C ASP A 153 24.21 13.74 7.53
N CYS A 154 23.82 12.90 6.57
CA CYS A 154 23.18 11.60 6.84
C CYS A 154 23.88 10.47 6.06
N PRO A 155 25.13 10.11 6.40
CA PRO A 155 25.90 9.10 5.66
C PRO A 155 25.33 7.68 5.81
N THR A 156 24.51 7.45 6.84
CA THR A 156 23.88 6.16 7.12
C THR A 156 22.61 5.91 6.30
N ALA A 157 22.03 6.96 5.70
CA ALA A 157 20.91 6.79 4.78
C ALA A 157 21.43 6.31 3.41
N PRO A 158 20.64 5.52 2.67
CA PRO A 158 20.97 5.17 1.29
C PRO A 158 21.30 6.42 0.46
N ALA A 159 22.37 6.32 -0.35
CA ALA A 159 22.83 7.44 -1.16
C ALA A 159 21.73 7.91 -2.13
N PRO A 160 21.60 9.22 -2.40
CA PRO A 160 20.64 9.75 -3.36
C PRO A 160 20.72 9.06 -4.72
N ALA A 161 21.90 8.66 -5.20
CA ALA A 161 22.06 7.92 -6.46
C ALA A 161 21.32 6.57 -6.50
N ALA A 162 21.09 5.92 -5.35
CA ALA A 162 20.26 4.72 -5.24
C ALA A 162 18.74 5.03 -5.29
N ILE A 163 18.41 6.33 -5.24
CA ILE A 163 17.07 6.91 -5.10
C ILE A 163 16.76 7.86 -6.29
N THR A 164 17.76 8.31 -7.04
CA THR A 164 17.64 9.23 -8.19
C THR A 164 17.75 8.46 -9.49
N GLY A 165 16.72 8.57 -10.34
CA GLY A 165 16.61 7.92 -11.64
C GLY A 165 15.25 8.26 -12.25
N HIS A 166 15.00 7.90 -13.52
CA HIS A 166 13.66 8.10 -14.09
C HIS A 166 12.62 7.40 -13.21
N PHE A 167 11.47 8.03 -12.95
CA PHE A 167 10.39 7.49 -12.09
C PHE A 167 10.09 6.01 -12.39
N TRP A 168 10.16 5.63 -13.67
CA TRP A 168 9.98 4.27 -14.16
C TRP A 168 11.10 3.28 -13.80
N GLU A 169 12.34 3.77 -13.66
CA GLU A 169 13.51 2.99 -13.24
C GLU A 169 13.57 2.84 -11.72
N ARG A 170 13.12 3.86 -10.97
CA ARG A 170 13.02 3.85 -9.50
C ARG A 170 11.93 2.91 -8.99
N LYS A 171 10.74 2.95 -9.61
CA LYS A 171 9.60 2.07 -9.30
C LYS A 171 9.61 0.77 -10.08
N LYS A 172 10.80 0.27 -10.45
CA LYS A 172 10.99 -1.15 -10.72
C LYS A 172 10.62 -1.89 -9.43
N ASN A 173 9.33 -2.20 -9.26
CA ASN A 173 8.89 -3.22 -8.33
C ASN A 173 9.87 -4.37 -8.40
N PRO A 174 10.35 -4.87 -7.26
CA PRO A 174 11.60 -5.59 -7.25
C PRO A 174 11.55 -6.64 -8.33
N ARG A 175 12.36 -6.48 -9.39
CA ARG A 175 12.47 -7.54 -10.40
C ARG A 175 13.15 -8.75 -9.80
N VAL A 176 13.58 -8.67 -8.55
CA VAL A 176 14.32 -9.64 -7.80
C VAL A 176 13.84 -9.56 -6.36
N VAL A 177 13.42 -10.67 -5.79
CA VAL A 177 13.16 -10.79 -4.34
C VAL A 177 13.91 -11.98 -3.80
N GLN A 178 14.37 -11.88 -2.55
CA GLN A 178 14.97 -12.99 -1.84
C GLN A 178 13.91 -13.73 -1.02
N VAL A 179 13.81 -15.04 -1.19
CA VAL A 179 12.93 -15.92 -0.40
C VAL A 179 13.77 -17.07 0.15
N GLY A 180 14.17 -16.96 1.42
CA GLY A 180 15.14 -17.90 2.01
C GLY A 180 16.49 -17.81 1.29
N ASP A 181 16.99 -18.94 0.79
CA ASP A 181 18.25 -19.03 0.03
C ASP A 181 18.07 -18.88 -1.50
N VAL A 182 16.84 -18.65 -1.96
CA VAL A 182 16.54 -18.49 -3.39
C VAL A 182 16.20 -17.04 -3.72
N GLU A 183 16.90 -16.52 -4.72
CA GLU A 183 16.56 -15.30 -5.41
C GLU A 183 15.52 -15.59 -6.49
N VAL A 184 14.38 -14.89 -6.51
CA VAL A 184 13.38 -14.99 -7.58
C VAL A 184 13.37 -13.72 -8.38
N ALA A 185 13.65 -13.84 -9.68
CA ALA A 185 13.72 -12.71 -10.60
C ALA A 185 12.65 -12.75 -11.70
N LEU A 186 12.08 -11.59 -12.05
CA LEU A 186 11.21 -11.40 -13.20
C LEU A 186 11.99 -10.80 -14.38
N THR A 187 11.89 -11.47 -15.52
CA THR A 187 12.47 -11.05 -16.79
C THR A 187 11.38 -10.89 -17.84
N VAL A 188 11.66 -10.02 -18.81
CA VAL A 188 10.81 -9.81 -19.98
C VAL A 188 11.65 -10.21 -21.18
N PRO A 189 11.20 -11.15 -22.04
CA PRO A 189 11.90 -11.51 -23.27
C PRO A 189 12.13 -10.28 -24.15
N ALA A 190 13.27 -10.25 -24.83
CA ALA A 190 13.63 -9.17 -25.75
C ALA A 190 12.79 -9.19 -27.05
N GLU A 191 12.29 -10.37 -27.43
CA GLU A 191 11.53 -10.60 -28.66
C GLU A 191 10.22 -11.34 -28.39
N GLY A 192 9.19 -11.03 -29.16
CA GLY A 192 7.86 -11.64 -29.05
C GLY A 192 6.87 -10.87 -28.15
N PRO A 193 5.66 -11.41 -27.93
CA PRO A 193 4.70 -10.80 -27.02
C PRO A 193 5.30 -10.71 -25.61
N PRO A 194 5.10 -9.59 -24.86
CA PRO A 194 5.79 -9.33 -23.60
C PRO A 194 5.29 -10.26 -22.49
N ARG A 195 5.66 -11.54 -22.53
CA ARG A 195 5.38 -12.52 -21.49
C ARG A 195 6.34 -12.29 -20.33
N LEU A 196 5.88 -12.50 -19.10
CA LEU A 196 6.77 -12.48 -17.95
C LEU A 196 7.37 -13.86 -17.76
N THR A 197 8.68 -13.90 -17.52
CA THR A 197 9.35 -15.13 -17.12
C THR A 197 9.90 -14.94 -15.71
N ALA A 198 9.50 -15.81 -14.80
CA ALA A 198 10.11 -15.91 -13.48
C ALA A 198 11.30 -16.88 -13.53
N GLU A 199 12.36 -16.56 -12.79
CA GLU A 199 13.56 -17.38 -12.66
C GLU A 199 13.95 -17.47 -11.20
N GLY A 200 14.12 -18.69 -10.68
CA GLY A 200 14.69 -18.91 -9.36
C GLY A 200 16.18 -19.17 -9.48
N ARG A 201 16.99 -18.53 -8.63
CA ARG A 201 18.44 -18.69 -8.57
C ARG A 201 18.90 -18.99 -7.15
N ARG A 202 19.78 -19.95 -6.99
CA ARG A 202 20.46 -20.28 -5.73
C ARG A 202 21.96 -20.12 -5.91
N GLY A 203 22.59 -19.25 -5.11
CA GLY A 203 24.00 -18.92 -5.28
C GLY A 203 24.34 -18.40 -6.69
N GLY A 204 23.42 -17.66 -7.32
CA GLY A 204 23.55 -17.13 -8.68
C GLY A 204 23.26 -18.13 -9.81
N ALA A 205 23.16 -19.43 -9.52
CA ALA A 205 22.82 -20.45 -10.52
C ALA A 205 21.30 -20.59 -10.69
N SER A 206 20.83 -20.56 -11.93
CA SER A 206 19.44 -20.82 -12.28
C SER A 206 19.03 -22.24 -11.88
N ILE A 207 17.99 -22.37 -11.06
CA ILE A 207 17.44 -23.66 -10.64
C ILE A 207 16.11 -23.98 -11.31
N TRP A 208 15.37 -22.96 -11.74
CA TRP A 208 14.18 -23.10 -12.57
C TRP A 208 13.89 -21.80 -13.32
N LYS A 209 13.17 -21.93 -14.43
CA LYS A 209 12.65 -20.82 -15.21
C LYS A 209 11.23 -21.16 -15.67
N LYS A 210 10.32 -20.20 -15.55
CA LYS A 210 8.90 -20.40 -15.80
C LYS A 210 8.26 -19.20 -16.45
N ASP A 211 7.62 -19.42 -17.58
CA ASP A 211 6.75 -18.42 -18.18
C ASP A 211 5.48 -18.27 -17.34
N LEU A 212 5.12 -17.03 -17.03
CA LEU A 212 3.94 -16.67 -16.27
C LEU A 212 2.82 -16.26 -17.23
N PRO A 213 1.55 -16.55 -16.88
CA PRO A 213 0.37 -16.05 -17.57
C PRO A 213 0.10 -14.58 -17.21
N ALA A 214 1.14 -13.74 -17.28
CA ALA A 214 1.07 -12.31 -17.05
C ALA A 214 2.03 -11.60 -18.04
N ARG A 215 1.70 -10.37 -18.42
CA ARG A 215 2.58 -9.58 -19.29
C ARG A 215 3.33 -8.49 -18.55
N ALA A 216 4.50 -8.17 -19.08
CA ALA A 216 5.24 -7.00 -18.64
C ALA A 216 4.47 -5.73 -19.07
N PRO A 217 4.58 -4.63 -18.30
CA PRO A 217 4.01 -3.36 -18.73
C PRO A 217 4.54 -2.97 -20.12
N ILE A 218 3.65 -2.59 -21.03
CA ILE A 218 4.04 -2.01 -22.33
C ILE A 218 4.60 -0.60 -22.05
N SER A 219 5.70 -0.23 -22.72
CA SER A 219 6.39 1.04 -22.45
C SER A 219 5.42 2.23 -22.50
N GLY A 220 5.51 3.11 -21.50
CA GLY A 220 4.64 4.28 -21.35
C GLY A 220 3.44 4.09 -20.41
N GLY A 221 3.16 2.87 -19.93
CA GLY A 221 2.14 2.56 -18.90
C GLY A 221 2.69 2.55 -17.46
N ARG A 222 1.80 2.63 -16.44
CA ARG A 222 2.12 2.52 -14.99
C ARG A 222 2.44 1.07 -14.59
N PRO A 223 3.08 0.80 -13.41
CA PRO A 223 3.61 -0.52 -13.12
C PRO A 223 2.48 -1.36 -12.55
N ASP A 224 1.74 -2.03 -13.43
CA ASP A 224 0.74 -3.02 -13.03
C ASP A 224 1.38 -4.39 -12.73
N LEU A 225 2.70 -4.41 -12.48
CA LEU A 225 3.47 -5.61 -12.18
C LEU A 225 4.27 -5.43 -10.89
N PHE A 226 3.95 -6.21 -9.85
CA PHE A 226 4.67 -6.25 -8.58
C PHE A 226 5.22 -7.65 -8.32
N LEU A 227 6.38 -7.72 -7.65
CA LEU A 227 6.92 -8.96 -7.10
C LEU A 227 7.36 -8.68 -5.67
N VAL A 228 6.85 -9.48 -4.73
CA VAL A 228 7.14 -9.37 -3.29
C VAL A 228 7.41 -10.75 -2.70
N ALA A 229 8.18 -10.81 -1.61
CA ALA A 229 8.41 -12.04 -0.85
C ALA A 229 7.56 -12.03 0.43
N SER A 230 6.69 -13.03 0.61
CA SER A 230 5.90 -13.18 1.84
C SER A 230 5.44 -14.63 2.02
N GLY A 231 5.28 -15.10 3.26
CA GLY A 231 4.82 -16.46 3.55
C GLY A 231 5.69 -17.57 2.95
N GLY A 232 6.99 -17.32 2.75
CA GLY A 232 7.89 -18.24 2.07
C GLY A 232 7.60 -18.46 0.59
N ALA A 233 6.84 -17.55 -0.04
CA ALA A 233 6.54 -17.53 -1.47
C ALA A 233 7.08 -16.26 -2.13
N ALA A 234 7.34 -16.35 -3.44
CA ALA A 234 7.45 -15.19 -4.30
C ALA A 234 6.06 -14.88 -4.89
N VAL A 235 5.48 -13.74 -4.54
CA VAL A 235 4.14 -13.32 -4.97
C VAL A 235 4.27 -12.30 -6.09
N VAL A 236 3.78 -12.68 -7.27
CA VAL A 236 3.69 -11.82 -8.45
C VAL A 236 2.27 -11.30 -8.58
N LEU A 237 2.13 -10.00 -8.76
CA LEU A 237 0.87 -9.35 -9.08
C LEU A 237 1.01 -8.73 -10.46
N GLY A 238 0.18 -9.12 -11.42
CA GLY A 238 0.32 -8.72 -12.82
C GLY A 238 -1.03 -8.70 -13.54
N VAL A 239 -1.08 -8.15 -14.75
CA VAL A 239 -2.27 -8.21 -15.62
C VAL A 239 -2.17 -9.35 -16.64
N ASP A 240 -3.27 -10.09 -16.82
CA ASP A 240 -3.42 -11.17 -17.81
C ASP A 240 -3.62 -10.61 -19.22
N VAL A 241 -3.27 -11.37 -20.27
CA VAL A 241 -3.45 -10.99 -21.68
C VAL A 241 -4.01 -12.12 -22.56
N VAL A 242 -4.70 -13.12 -22.01
CA VAL A 242 -5.62 -13.92 -22.86
C VAL A 242 -7.02 -13.31 -22.81
N GLY A 243 -7.18 -12.15 -23.46
CA GLY A 243 -8.49 -11.52 -23.70
C GLY A 243 -9.05 -10.60 -22.62
N GLY A 244 -8.26 -10.18 -21.62
CA GLY A 244 -8.72 -9.29 -20.54
C GLY A 244 -7.67 -8.31 -20.04
N THR A 245 -8.10 -7.40 -19.16
CA THR A 245 -7.27 -6.47 -18.35
C THR A 245 -7.27 -6.89 -16.87
N GLU A 246 -7.63 -8.15 -16.59
CA GLU A 246 -7.86 -8.59 -15.23
C GLU A 246 -6.52 -8.77 -14.48
N PRO A 247 -6.37 -8.16 -13.29
CA PRO A 247 -5.23 -8.44 -12.44
C PRO A 247 -5.23 -9.90 -11.97
N ARG A 248 -4.06 -10.47 -11.74
CA ARG A 248 -3.85 -11.79 -11.16
C ARG A 248 -2.84 -11.71 -10.03
N ILE A 249 -3.00 -12.63 -9.07
CA ILE A 249 -2.00 -12.90 -8.05
C ILE A 249 -1.50 -14.32 -8.26
N ILE A 250 -0.19 -14.46 -8.45
CA ILE A 250 0.50 -15.73 -8.65
C ILE A 250 1.51 -15.89 -7.53
N ALA A 251 1.33 -16.90 -6.67
CA ALA A 251 2.36 -17.27 -5.70
C ALA A 251 3.18 -18.43 -6.23
N LEU A 252 4.50 -18.24 -6.28
CA LEU A 252 5.46 -19.24 -6.70
C LEU A 252 6.18 -19.82 -5.48
N ASP A 253 6.34 -21.14 -5.49
CA ASP A 253 7.27 -21.80 -4.61
C ASP A 253 8.71 -21.46 -5.07
N PRO A 254 9.53 -20.86 -4.19
CA PRO A 254 10.85 -20.38 -4.60
C PRO A 254 11.80 -21.52 -4.96
N ALA A 255 11.66 -22.72 -4.39
CA ALA A 255 12.58 -23.82 -4.65
C ALA A 255 12.33 -24.50 -6.01
N SER A 256 11.08 -24.53 -6.48
CA SER A 256 10.67 -25.30 -7.66
C SER A 256 10.07 -24.48 -8.80
N GLY A 257 9.64 -23.25 -8.55
CA GLY A 257 8.87 -22.44 -9.49
C GLY A 257 7.42 -22.93 -9.67
N ALA A 258 7.00 -23.97 -8.94
CA ALA A 258 5.62 -24.44 -8.96
C ALA A 258 4.68 -23.32 -8.48
N SER A 259 3.53 -23.16 -9.14
CA SER A 259 2.51 -22.24 -8.63
C SER A 259 1.89 -22.86 -7.38
N ARG A 260 1.93 -22.15 -6.25
CA ARG A 260 1.14 -22.50 -5.07
C ARG A 260 -0.33 -22.21 -5.32
N TYR A 261 -0.59 -21.07 -5.92
CA TYR A 261 -1.90 -20.70 -6.45
C TYR A 261 -1.73 -19.67 -7.57
N GLU A 262 -2.79 -19.55 -8.35
CA GLU A 262 -2.99 -18.51 -9.33
C GLU A 262 -4.47 -18.11 -9.27
N VAL A 263 -4.74 -16.88 -8.86
CA VAL A 263 -6.11 -16.40 -8.66
C VAL A 263 -6.36 -15.14 -9.49
N PRO A 264 -7.52 -15.04 -10.16
CA PRO A 264 -8.00 -13.77 -10.69
C PRO A 264 -8.22 -12.77 -9.55
N ALA A 265 -7.91 -11.51 -9.81
CA ALA A 265 -7.94 -10.43 -8.84
C ALA A 265 -8.63 -9.19 -9.37
N SER A 266 -9.68 -9.36 -10.19
CA SER A 266 -10.58 -8.28 -10.63
C SER A 266 -11.09 -7.38 -9.50
N TYR A 267 -11.25 -7.93 -8.29
CA TYR A 267 -11.66 -7.16 -7.10
C TYR A 267 -10.64 -6.07 -6.67
N LEU A 268 -9.41 -6.14 -7.16
CA LEU A 268 -8.40 -5.09 -6.98
C LEU A 268 -8.67 -3.87 -7.88
N GLY A 269 -9.48 -4.02 -8.93
CA GLY A 269 -9.76 -3.00 -9.93
C GLY A 269 -8.66 -2.90 -10.97
N GLU A 270 -8.78 -1.90 -11.85
CA GLU A 270 -7.94 -1.78 -13.05
C GLU A 270 -6.56 -1.17 -12.78
N ARG A 271 -6.27 -0.72 -11.55
CA ARG A 271 -5.00 -0.05 -11.22
C ARG A 271 -4.41 -0.58 -9.94
N LEU A 272 -3.15 -0.98 -10.01
CA LEU A 272 -2.31 -1.31 -8.87
C LEU A 272 -1.35 -0.14 -8.63
N LEU A 273 -1.40 0.48 -7.46
CA LEU A 273 -0.54 1.62 -7.12
C LEU A 273 0.73 1.17 -6.39
N VAL A 274 0.57 0.29 -5.40
CA VAL A 274 1.69 -0.27 -4.65
C VAL A 274 1.35 -1.67 -4.14
N ALA A 275 2.34 -2.55 -4.10
CA ALA A 275 2.30 -3.80 -3.34
C ALA A 275 3.57 -3.90 -2.49
N LYS A 276 3.42 -4.18 -1.19
CA LYS A 276 4.52 -4.43 -0.26
C LYS A 276 4.22 -5.64 0.61
N ALA A 277 5.24 -6.43 0.93
CA ALA A 277 5.14 -7.46 1.95
C ALA A 277 5.63 -6.92 3.28
N SER A 278 4.88 -7.18 4.35
CA SER A 278 5.30 -6.88 5.73
C SER A 278 4.59 -7.85 6.68
N GLY A 279 5.31 -8.39 7.66
CA GLY A 279 4.76 -9.41 8.55
C GLY A 279 4.12 -10.58 7.77
N PRO A 280 2.88 -11.00 8.09
CA PRO A 280 2.25 -12.15 7.46
C PRO A 280 1.55 -11.84 6.13
N TYR A 281 1.47 -10.57 5.71
CA TYR A 281 0.59 -10.17 4.61
C TYR A 281 1.33 -9.55 3.43
N VAL A 282 0.64 -9.55 2.28
CA VAL A 282 0.93 -8.68 1.15
C VAL A 282 -0.09 -7.55 1.16
N TYR A 283 0.38 -6.32 1.31
CA TYR A 283 -0.44 -5.12 1.31
C TYR A 283 -0.52 -4.56 -0.10
N ILE A 284 -1.73 -4.37 -0.61
CA ILE A 284 -1.97 -3.84 -1.94
C ILE A 284 -2.82 -2.59 -1.84
N VAL A 285 -2.36 -1.51 -2.48
CA VAL A 285 -3.17 -0.34 -2.77
C VAL A 285 -3.63 -0.44 -4.22
N SER A 286 -4.95 -0.57 -4.41
CA SER A 286 -5.53 -0.73 -5.74
C SER A 286 -6.94 -0.19 -5.83
N GLY A 287 -7.35 0.27 -7.02
CA GLY A 287 -8.71 0.72 -7.28
C GLY A 287 -8.85 1.61 -8.50
N ALA A 288 -10.03 2.20 -8.67
CA ALA A 288 -10.33 2.97 -9.87
C ALA A 288 -9.74 4.39 -9.80
N ALA A 289 -9.41 4.97 -10.95
CA ALA A 289 -8.92 6.34 -11.05
C ALA A 289 -9.91 7.39 -10.47
N VAL A 290 -11.21 7.07 -10.48
CA VAL A 290 -12.29 8.02 -10.15
C VAL A 290 -12.79 7.85 -8.71
N SER A 291 -12.84 6.62 -8.19
CA SER A 291 -13.34 6.33 -6.83
C SER A 291 -12.24 6.21 -5.77
N GLY A 292 -10.97 6.32 -6.16
CA GLY A 292 -9.81 6.18 -5.27
C GLY A 292 -9.37 4.73 -5.11
N ALA A 293 -8.09 4.54 -4.77
CA ALA A 293 -7.53 3.24 -4.47
C ALA A 293 -7.75 2.88 -2.99
N ALA A 294 -8.02 1.61 -2.71
CA ALA A 294 -8.16 1.09 -1.36
C ALA A 294 -6.99 0.19 -0.99
N LEU A 295 -6.60 0.26 0.28
CA LEU A 295 -5.62 -0.64 0.88
C LEU A 295 -6.28 -1.97 1.30
N ARG A 296 -5.64 -3.08 0.97
CA ARG A 296 -6.04 -4.44 1.36
C ARG A 296 -4.84 -5.22 1.87
N ALA A 297 -5.04 -6.09 2.85
CA ALA A 297 -4.10 -7.17 3.15
C ALA A 297 -4.54 -8.44 2.44
N ILE A 298 -3.59 -9.09 1.78
CA ILE A 298 -3.74 -10.37 1.12
C ILE A 298 -2.94 -11.42 1.89
N ASP A 299 -3.56 -12.56 2.09
CA ASP A 299 -2.91 -13.76 2.60
C ASP A 299 -2.01 -14.36 1.51
N PRO A 300 -0.68 -14.39 1.70
CA PRO A 300 0.26 -14.90 0.70
C PRO A 300 0.19 -16.42 0.48
N SER A 301 -0.59 -17.16 1.30
CA SER A 301 -0.79 -18.60 1.15
C SER A 301 -2.00 -18.95 0.28
N THR A 302 -2.99 -18.06 0.20
CA THR A 302 -4.25 -18.29 -0.54
C THR A 302 -4.52 -17.28 -1.65
N GLY A 303 -3.88 -16.10 -1.61
CA GLY A 303 -4.22 -14.97 -2.47
C GLY A 303 -5.52 -14.27 -2.08
N GLY A 304 -6.17 -14.70 -0.99
CA GLY A 304 -7.43 -14.14 -0.51
C GLY A 304 -7.23 -12.80 0.22
N THR A 305 -8.22 -11.92 0.16
CA THR A 305 -8.24 -10.71 0.98
C THR A 305 -8.55 -11.07 2.43
N VAL A 306 -7.66 -10.72 3.34
CA VAL A 306 -7.85 -10.89 4.80
C VAL A 306 -8.73 -9.75 5.31
N TRP A 307 -8.39 -8.52 4.96
CA TRP A 307 -9.16 -7.34 5.32
C TRP A 307 -8.98 -6.23 4.28
N ARG A 308 -9.89 -5.26 4.34
CA ARG A 308 -9.86 -4.03 3.56
C ARG A 308 -9.87 -2.85 4.51
N ALA A 309 -9.00 -1.87 4.27
CA ALA A 309 -8.81 -0.75 5.18
C ALA A 309 -10.05 0.15 5.25
N THR A 310 -10.39 0.56 6.48
CA THR A 310 -11.32 1.65 6.77
C THR A 310 -10.55 2.84 7.34
N PRO A 311 -10.92 4.09 7.00
CA PRO A 311 -10.25 5.26 7.53
C PRO A 311 -10.50 5.37 9.05
N PRO A 312 -9.61 6.05 9.78
CA PRO A 312 -9.86 6.43 11.17
C PRO A 312 -11.15 7.23 11.29
N ALA A 313 -11.77 7.19 12.47
CA ALA A 313 -12.87 8.08 12.78
C ALA A 313 -12.41 9.57 12.64
N PRO A 314 -13.29 10.46 12.15
CA PRO A 314 -12.98 11.88 11.97
C PRO A 314 -12.72 12.61 13.29
#